data_AF-A0A7J4SQY0-F1
#
_entry.id   AF-A0A7J4SQY0-F1
#
_cell.length_a   1.000
_cell.length_b   1.000
_cell.length_c   1.000
_cell.angle_alpha   90.00
_cell.angle_beta   90.00
_cell.angle_gamma   90.00
#
_symmetry.space_group_name_H-M   'P 1'
#
loop_
_entity.id
_entity.type
_entity.pdbx_description
1 polymer ?
#
loop_
_entity_poly.entity_id
_entity_poly.type
_entity_poly.pdbx_seq_one_letter_code
_entity_poly.pdbx_strand_id
1 'polypeptide(L)'
;MAETMSPNSEVKPRRIRGLHRRRVLFALSRSDLTVAQISRQTSLRMPHVSAELKRLRNEEMVSSTGDPGARGSSIYLTQRGREAIILDEAHRVQSCTPIPSSSNAVCMVSRDRDQLLLASTLPFDQASIAIPDRPFSGTDSSGSEGVIWTLAEVENKIRRWINPHTGKLCAEPSA
;
A
#
# COMPACT_ATOMS: atom_id res chain seq x y z
N MET A 1 -1.38 1.82 21.20
CA MET A 1 -2.21 3.05 21.25
C MET A 1 -2.61 3.37 19.81
N ALA A 2 -3.87 3.12 19.47
CA ALA A 2 -4.40 3.47 18.16
C ALA A 2 -4.78 4.95 18.20
N GLU A 3 -4.04 5.80 17.47
CA GLU A 3 -4.39 7.21 17.32
C GLU A 3 -5.57 7.31 16.34
N THR A 4 -6.73 7.60 16.89
CA THR A 4 -7.94 7.98 16.17
C THR A 4 -7.71 9.36 15.54
N MET A 5 -7.58 9.41 14.22
CA MET A 5 -7.59 10.67 13.47
C MET A 5 -8.91 11.42 13.71
N SER A 6 -8.83 12.69 14.09
CA SER A 6 -9.96 13.61 14.16
C SER A 6 -10.67 13.70 12.79
N PRO A 7 -11.99 13.47 12.71
CA PRO A 7 -12.71 13.29 11.44
C PRO A 7 -13.01 14.57 10.64
N ASN A 8 -12.36 15.71 10.93
CA ASN A 8 -12.88 17.02 10.49
C ASN A 8 -11.91 17.93 9.72
N SER A 9 -10.88 17.37 9.08
CA SER A 9 -10.22 18.06 7.96
C SER A 9 -10.65 17.37 6.67
N GLU A 10 -11.14 18.13 5.70
CA GLU A 10 -11.57 17.63 4.38
C GLU A 10 -10.35 17.21 3.53
N VAL A 11 -9.61 16.21 4.02
CA VAL A 11 -8.41 15.71 3.35
C VAL A 11 -8.84 14.86 2.16
N LYS A 12 -8.71 15.43 0.97
CA LYS A 12 -9.12 14.75 -0.27
C LYS A 12 -8.11 13.68 -0.66
N PRO A 13 -8.57 12.54 -1.20
CA PRO A 13 -7.71 11.51 -1.77
C PRO A 13 -6.71 12.11 -2.75
N ARG A 14 -5.43 11.74 -2.62
CA ARG A 14 -4.35 12.33 -3.41
C ARG A 14 -3.32 11.29 -3.78
N ARG A 15 -3.11 11.14 -5.08
CA ARG A 15 -2.09 10.24 -5.64
C ARG A 15 -0.67 10.72 -5.31
N ILE A 16 0.18 9.81 -4.84
CA ILE A 16 1.63 9.98 -4.83
C ILE A 16 2.14 9.90 -6.26
N ARG A 17 2.69 11.00 -6.75
CA ARG A 17 3.30 11.08 -8.09
C ARG A 17 4.70 10.49 -8.04
N GLY A 18 5.03 9.66 -9.03
CA GLY A 18 6.35 9.03 -9.15
C GLY A 18 6.44 7.65 -8.51
N LEU A 19 6.88 6.68 -9.30
CA LEU A 19 6.99 5.28 -8.88
C LEU A 19 8.03 5.09 -7.76
N HIS A 20 9.20 5.69 -7.90
CA HIS A 20 10.28 5.58 -6.91
C HIS A 20 9.85 6.13 -5.54
N ARG A 21 9.19 7.29 -5.54
CA ARG A 21 8.65 7.91 -4.35
C ARG A 21 7.72 6.98 -3.60
N ARG A 22 6.73 6.43 -4.33
CA ARG A 22 5.76 5.49 -3.77
C ARG A 22 6.46 4.26 -3.18
N ARG A 23 7.36 3.62 -3.94
CA ARG A 23 8.09 2.44 -3.45
C ARG A 23 8.86 2.70 -2.16
N VAL A 24 9.55 3.84 -2.07
CA VAL A 24 10.29 4.22 -0.85
C VAL A 24 9.35 4.40 0.33
N LEU A 25 8.23 5.12 0.16
CA LEU A 25 7.25 5.34 1.22
C LEU A 25 6.59 4.02 1.68
N PHE A 26 6.20 3.14 0.75
CA PHE A 26 5.60 1.83 1.07
C PHE A 26 6.60 0.81 1.65
N ALA A 27 7.90 0.96 1.39
CA ALA A 27 8.92 0.16 2.09
C ALA A 27 9.01 0.60 3.56
N LEU A 28 9.02 1.91 3.81
CA LEU A 28 9.09 2.49 5.15
C LEU A 28 7.79 2.36 5.96
N SER A 29 6.66 2.03 5.33
CA SER A 29 5.38 1.85 6.03
C SER A 29 5.34 0.59 6.88
N ARG A 30 6.22 -0.38 6.60
CA ARG A 30 6.32 -1.66 7.29
C ARG A 30 7.25 -1.61 8.48
N SER A 31 8.37 -0.90 8.32
CA SER A 31 9.42 -0.78 9.32
C SER A 31 10.35 0.37 8.96
N ASP A 32 11.10 0.83 9.96
CA ASP A 32 12.19 1.76 9.73
C ASP A 32 13.37 1.02 9.07
N LEU A 33 14.02 1.66 8.09
CA LEU A 33 15.02 1.01 7.25
C LEU A 33 16.22 1.92 6.99
N THR A 34 17.37 1.32 6.78
CA THR A 34 18.55 2.02 6.23
C THR A 34 18.43 2.22 4.72
N VAL A 35 19.18 3.17 4.15
CA VAL A 35 19.24 3.42 2.70
C VAL A 35 19.52 2.14 1.89
N ALA A 36 20.44 1.30 2.37
CA ALA A 36 20.81 0.05 1.71
C ALA A 36 19.68 -0.99 1.76
N GLN A 37 18.93 -1.06 2.87
CA GLN A 37 17.74 -1.93 2.96
C GLN A 37 16.64 -1.46 2.03
N ILE A 38 16.36 -0.15 1.96
CA ILE A 38 15.38 0.43 1.03
C ILE A 38 15.77 0.10 -0.42
N SER A 39 17.04 0.24 -0.78
CA SER A 39 17.54 -0.11 -2.12
C SER A 39 17.27 -1.57 -2.48
N ARG A 40 17.54 -2.50 -1.56
CA ARG A 40 17.27 -3.92 -1.77
C ARG A 40 15.77 -4.21 -1.90
N GLN A 41 14.96 -3.75 -0.95
CA GLN A 41 13.52 -4.03 -0.94
C GLN A 41 12.79 -3.41 -2.14
N THR A 42 13.14 -2.19 -2.54
CA THR A 42 12.47 -1.51 -3.67
C THR A 42 13.07 -1.86 -5.03
N SER A 43 14.17 -2.62 -5.05
CA SER A 43 15.01 -2.87 -6.23
C SER A 43 15.47 -1.59 -6.94
N LEU A 44 15.54 -0.46 -6.23
CA LEU A 44 16.04 0.80 -6.76
C LEU A 44 17.52 0.93 -6.49
N ARG A 45 18.30 1.40 -7.47
CA ARG A 45 19.73 1.67 -7.25
C ARG A 45 19.91 2.75 -6.17
N MET A 46 20.93 2.57 -5.34
CA MET A 46 21.27 3.46 -4.22
C MET A 46 21.24 4.96 -4.59
N PRO A 47 21.78 5.43 -5.74
CA PRO A 47 21.72 6.86 -6.09
C PRO A 47 20.28 7.40 -6.21
N HIS A 48 19.36 6.60 -6.76
CA HIS A 48 17.95 6.99 -6.88
C HIS A 48 17.25 7.02 -5.53
N VAL A 49 17.56 6.04 -4.66
CA VAL A 49 17.03 5.99 -3.30
C VAL A 49 17.51 7.21 -2.50
N SER A 50 18.81 7.51 -2.51
CA SER A 50 19.37 8.66 -1.81
C SER A 50 18.80 9.98 -2.30
N ALA A 51 18.65 10.14 -3.63
CA ALA A 51 18.05 11.35 -4.20
C ALA A 51 16.58 11.51 -3.80
N GLU A 52 15.80 10.42 -3.81
CA GLU A 52 14.39 10.48 -3.43
C GLU A 52 14.22 10.71 -1.92
N LEU A 53 15.04 10.09 -1.08
CA LEU A 53 15.06 10.36 0.36
C LEU A 53 15.44 11.81 0.68
N LYS A 54 16.36 12.42 -0.07
CA LYS A 54 16.67 13.84 0.07
C LYS A 54 15.42 14.69 -0.21
N ARG A 55 14.67 14.39 -1.28
CA ARG A 55 13.41 15.10 -1.58
C ARG A 55 12.35 14.88 -0.52
N LEU A 56 12.16 13.63 -0.08
CA LEU A 56 11.17 13.27 0.95
C LEU A 56 11.47 13.92 2.30
N ARG A 57 12.75 14.10 2.67
CA ARG A 57 13.14 14.87 3.87
C ARG A 57 12.80 16.35 3.74
N ASN A 58 13.10 16.95 2.57
CA ASN A 58 12.73 18.35 2.31
C ASN A 58 11.20 18.57 2.33
N GLU A 59 10.44 17.53 2.00
CA GLU A 59 8.97 17.51 2.08
C GLU A 59 8.44 17.03 3.44
N GLU A 60 9.32 16.80 4.43
CA GLU A 60 9.01 16.36 5.79
C GLU A 60 8.22 15.04 5.87
N MET A 61 8.29 14.19 4.83
CA MET A 61 7.59 12.90 4.80
C MET A 61 8.38 11.79 5.50
N VAL A 62 9.70 11.95 5.61
CA VAL A 62 10.61 11.00 6.26
C VAL A 62 11.61 11.73 7.13
N SER A 63 12.07 11.05 8.18
CA SER A 63 13.14 11.52 9.06
C SER A 63 14.15 10.39 9.29
N SER A 64 15.26 10.68 9.95
CA SER A 64 16.29 9.69 10.28
C SER A 64 16.84 9.86 11.68
N THR A 65 17.24 8.76 12.32
CA THR A 65 17.74 8.74 13.72
C THR A 65 19.11 9.42 13.88
N GLY A 66 19.93 9.42 12.83
CA GLY A 66 21.20 10.14 12.80
C GLY A 66 21.25 11.17 11.67
N ASP A 67 22.34 11.95 11.66
CA ASP A 67 22.57 13.00 10.69
C ASP A 67 22.49 12.49 9.24
N PRO A 68 22.06 13.35 8.29
CA PRO A 68 22.05 13.01 6.87
C PRO A 68 23.43 12.53 6.39
N GLY A 69 23.51 11.27 5.94
CA GLY A 69 24.76 10.68 5.45
C GLY A 69 25.52 9.85 6.49
N ALA A 70 25.07 9.82 7.75
CA ALA A 70 25.58 8.88 8.75
C ALA A 70 25.33 7.43 8.29
N ARG A 71 26.40 6.61 8.30
CA ARG A 71 26.31 5.20 7.93
C ARG A 71 25.39 4.47 8.89
N GLY A 72 24.46 3.68 8.36
CA GLY A 72 23.54 2.89 9.17
C GLY A 72 22.39 3.68 9.82
N SER A 73 22.22 4.97 9.49
CA SER A 73 21.10 5.75 10.01
C SER A 73 19.76 5.14 9.59
N SER A 74 18.91 4.87 10.58
CA SER A 74 17.56 4.35 10.37
C SER A 74 16.66 5.47 9.87
N ILE A 75 15.89 5.21 8.82
CA ILE A 75 14.95 6.14 8.21
C ILE A 75 13.54 5.68 8.55
N TYR A 76 12.71 6.60 8.99
CA TYR A 76 11.35 6.33 9.41
C TYR A 76 10.36 7.33 8.77
N LEU A 77 9.10 6.90 8.64
CA LEU A 77 8.02 7.79 8.19
C LEU A 77 7.62 8.76 9.30
N THR A 78 7.46 10.03 8.93
CA THR A 78 6.78 11.01 9.76
C THR A 78 5.26 10.83 9.66
N GLN A 79 4.51 11.55 10.50
CA GLN A 79 3.05 11.59 10.41
C GLN A 79 2.57 12.02 9.02
N ARG A 80 3.17 13.06 8.46
CA ARG A 80 2.87 13.56 7.10
C ARG A 80 3.13 12.50 6.02
N GLY A 81 4.20 11.71 6.15
CA GLY A 81 4.48 10.59 5.25
C GLY A 81 3.44 9.48 5.33
N ARG A 82 2.99 9.14 6.55
CA ARG A 82 1.91 8.16 6.76
C ARG A 82 0.60 8.63 6.16
N GLU A 83 0.23 9.89 6.37
CA GLU A 83 -0.95 10.51 5.76
C GLU A 83 -0.89 10.49 4.23
N ALA A 84 0.27 10.80 3.63
CA ALA A 84 0.44 10.75 2.19
C ALA A 84 0.17 9.35 1.60
N ILE A 85 0.58 8.28 2.30
CA ILE A 85 0.31 6.90 1.90
C ILE A 85 -1.20 6.61 1.97
N ILE A 86 -1.85 6.99 3.06
CA ILE A 86 -3.29 6.82 3.26
C ILE A 86 -4.09 7.50 2.14
N LEU A 87 -3.70 8.72 1.76
CA LEU A 87 -4.35 9.46 0.68
C LEU A 87 -4.10 8.86 -0.70
N ASP A 88 -2.93 8.24 -0.94
CA ASP A 88 -2.65 7.51 -2.19
C ASP A 88 -3.50 6.25 -2.29
N GLU A 89 -3.63 5.50 -1.21
CA GLU A 89 -4.50 4.32 -1.14
C GLU A 89 -5.96 4.70 -1.40
N ALA A 90 -6.46 5.71 -0.69
CA ALA A 90 -7.82 6.23 -0.89
C ALA A 90 -8.06 6.67 -2.34
N HIS A 91 -7.10 7.36 -2.96
CA HIS A 91 -7.21 7.78 -4.35
C HIS A 91 -7.28 6.59 -5.29
N ARG A 92 -6.49 5.54 -5.03
CA ARG A 92 -6.47 4.33 -5.87
C ARG A 92 -7.73 3.52 -5.74
N VAL A 93 -8.26 3.38 -4.53
CA VAL A 93 -9.56 2.73 -4.29
C VAL A 93 -10.66 3.50 -5.01
N GLN A 94 -10.66 4.84 -4.93
CA GLN A 94 -11.63 5.68 -5.65
C GLN A 94 -11.50 5.59 -7.17
N SER A 95 -10.28 5.36 -7.68
CA SER A 95 -10.03 5.18 -9.11
C SER A 95 -10.25 3.73 -9.58
N CYS A 96 -10.61 2.81 -8.69
CA CYS A 96 -10.74 1.40 -8.99
C CYS A 96 -12.10 1.12 -9.62
N THR A 97 -12.11 0.80 -10.91
CA THR A 97 -13.33 0.45 -11.65
C THR A 97 -13.12 -0.85 -12.44
N PRO A 98 -14.15 -1.73 -12.53
CA PRO A 98 -15.45 -1.64 -11.84
C PRO A 98 -15.34 -1.98 -10.34
N ILE A 99 -16.22 -1.38 -9.54
CA ILE A 99 -16.44 -1.81 -8.14
C ILE A 99 -17.22 -3.12 -8.20
N PRO A 100 -16.74 -4.21 -7.59
CA PRO A 100 -17.46 -5.48 -7.61
C PRO A 100 -18.86 -5.34 -7.01
N SER A 101 -19.87 -5.89 -7.69
CA SER A 101 -21.27 -5.83 -7.21
C SER A 101 -21.59 -6.86 -6.12
N SER A 102 -20.79 -7.92 -6.01
CA SER A 102 -21.01 -9.01 -5.05
C SER A 102 -20.42 -8.70 -3.67
N SER A 103 -21.13 -9.10 -2.60
CA SER A 103 -20.75 -8.88 -1.21
C SER A 103 -19.47 -9.59 -0.77
N ASN A 104 -18.94 -10.52 -1.57
CA ASN A 104 -17.79 -11.36 -1.23
C ASN A 104 -16.69 -11.27 -2.30
N ALA A 105 -16.39 -10.06 -2.77
CA ALA A 105 -15.40 -9.84 -3.82
C ALA A 105 -14.08 -9.31 -3.27
N VAL A 106 -12.99 -9.84 -3.84
CA VAL A 106 -11.66 -9.26 -3.74
C VAL A 106 -11.30 -8.66 -5.09
N CYS A 107 -10.77 -7.45 -5.08
CA CYS A 107 -10.35 -6.71 -6.25
C CYS A 107 -8.89 -6.28 -6.11
N MET A 108 -8.12 -6.36 -7.19
CA MET A 108 -6.77 -5.79 -7.24
C MET A 108 -6.85 -4.30 -7.56
N VAL A 109 -6.60 -3.46 -6.56
CA VAL A 109 -6.63 -1.99 -6.68
C VAL A 109 -5.35 -1.47 -7.35
N SER A 110 -4.20 -2.05 -7.01
CA SER A 110 -2.95 -1.72 -7.68
C SER A 110 -1.94 -2.84 -7.58
N ARG A 111 -1.09 -2.93 -8.60
CA ARG A 111 0.06 -3.84 -8.64
C ARG A 111 1.32 -3.06 -8.93
N ASP A 112 2.31 -3.21 -8.07
CA ASP A 112 3.69 -2.80 -8.33
C ASP A 112 4.63 -3.94 -7.96
N ARG A 113 5.02 -4.74 -8.97
CA ARG A 113 5.83 -5.96 -8.80
C ARG A 113 5.17 -6.95 -7.82
N ASP A 114 5.83 -7.20 -6.69
CA ASP A 114 5.46 -8.04 -5.56
C ASP A 114 4.61 -7.30 -4.53
N GLN A 115 4.46 -5.97 -4.65
CA GLN A 115 3.57 -5.17 -3.81
C GLN A 115 2.19 -5.06 -4.46
N LEU A 116 1.23 -5.76 -3.85
CA LEU A 116 -0.17 -5.73 -4.24
C LEU A 116 -0.96 -4.91 -3.23
N LEU A 117 -1.88 -4.08 -3.76
CA LEU A 117 -2.94 -3.47 -2.97
C LEU A 117 -4.24 -4.13 -3.38
N LEU A 118 -4.87 -4.83 -2.44
CA LEU A 118 -6.14 -5.50 -2.63
C LEU A 118 -7.23 -4.76 -1.87
N ALA A 119 -8.43 -4.73 -2.43
CA ALA A 119 -9.64 -4.33 -1.73
C ALA A 119 -10.54 -5.56 -1.57
N SER A 120 -11.17 -5.68 -0.41
CA SER A 120 -12.15 -6.72 -0.11
C SER A 120 -13.40 -6.08 0.45
N THR A 121 -14.57 -6.61 0.10
CA THR A 121 -15.86 -6.23 0.71
C THR A 121 -16.10 -6.89 2.06
N LEU A 122 -15.28 -7.89 2.42
CA LEU A 122 -15.31 -8.57 3.72
C LEU A 122 -13.98 -8.39 4.48
N PRO A 123 -14.00 -8.45 5.83
CA PRO A 123 -12.79 -8.59 6.61
C PRO A 123 -11.98 -9.79 6.13
N PHE A 124 -10.67 -9.59 5.94
CA PHE A 124 -9.76 -10.65 5.53
C PHE A 124 -8.86 -10.99 6.71
N ASP A 125 -9.23 -12.05 7.44
CA ASP A 125 -8.52 -12.48 8.64
C ASP A 125 -7.43 -13.54 8.37
N GLN A 126 -7.30 -13.98 7.12
CA GLN A 126 -6.29 -14.95 6.72
C GLN A 126 -4.92 -14.25 6.57
N ALA A 127 -3.83 -14.96 6.90
CA ALA A 127 -2.48 -14.43 6.75
C ALA A 127 -1.97 -14.47 5.31
N SER A 128 -2.68 -15.16 4.41
CA SER A 128 -2.29 -15.30 3.02
C SER A 128 -3.50 -15.45 2.09
N ILE A 129 -3.33 -15.06 0.84
CA ILE A 129 -4.32 -15.17 -0.23
C ILE A 129 -3.72 -15.91 -1.42
N ALA A 130 -4.49 -16.83 -2.00
CA ALA A 130 -4.12 -17.52 -3.22
C ALA A 130 -4.47 -16.66 -4.44
N ILE A 131 -3.48 -16.35 -5.26
CA ILE A 131 -3.62 -15.55 -6.47
C ILE A 131 -3.40 -16.47 -7.68
N PRO A 132 -4.38 -16.58 -8.59
CA PRO A 132 -4.22 -17.39 -9.79
C PRO A 132 -3.25 -16.74 -10.78
N ASP A 133 -2.59 -17.55 -11.59
CA ASP A 133 -1.72 -17.11 -12.69
C ASP A 133 -2.47 -16.41 -13.84
N ARG A 134 -3.80 -16.54 -13.89
CA ARG A 134 -4.69 -15.94 -14.89
C ARG A 134 -6.02 -15.48 -14.28
N PRO A 135 -6.67 -14.45 -14.85
CA PRO A 135 -7.97 -13.99 -14.37
C PRO A 135 -9.04 -15.07 -14.56
N PHE A 136 -10.06 -15.05 -13.70
CA PHE A 136 -11.23 -15.92 -13.85
C PHE A 136 -12.01 -15.50 -15.10
N SER A 137 -12.22 -16.43 -16.04
CA SER A 137 -12.96 -16.18 -17.28
C SER A 137 -14.47 -16.19 -17.09
N GLY A 138 -14.97 -16.46 -15.88
CA GLY A 138 -16.40 -16.56 -15.58
C GLY A 138 -17.11 -17.77 -16.23
N THR A 139 -16.40 -18.54 -17.06
CA THR A 139 -16.86 -19.81 -17.63
C THR A 139 -16.46 -20.96 -16.72
N ASP A 140 -17.31 -21.96 -16.64
CA ASP A 140 -17.01 -23.18 -15.91
C ASP A 140 -15.73 -23.83 -16.44
N SER A 141 -14.90 -24.32 -15.51
CA SER A 141 -13.67 -25.01 -15.86
C SER A 141 -14.00 -26.31 -16.60
N SER A 142 -13.39 -26.52 -17.77
CA SER A 142 -13.45 -27.80 -18.49
C SER A 142 -12.59 -28.89 -17.84
N GLY A 143 -11.80 -28.56 -16.80
CA GLY A 143 -10.89 -29.49 -16.13
C GLY A 143 -9.69 -29.92 -16.97
N SER A 144 -9.51 -29.38 -18.17
CA SER A 144 -8.45 -29.75 -19.12
C SER A 144 -7.13 -29.00 -18.88
N GLU A 145 -7.16 -27.87 -18.17
CA GLU A 145 -5.98 -27.08 -17.85
C GLU A 145 -5.97 -26.71 -16.36
N GLY A 146 -4.90 -27.06 -15.66
CA GLY A 146 -4.68 -26.66 -14.26
C GLY A 146 -4.35 -25.16 -14.14
N VAL A 147 -4.58 -24.59 -12.95
CA VAL A 147 -4.22 -23.21 -12.60
C VAL A 147 -3.05 -23.26 -11.63
N ILE A 148 -1.99 -22.47 -11.87
CA ILE A 148 -0.93 -22.29 -10.89
C ILE A 148 -1.37 -21.20 -9.91
N TRP A 149 -1.29 -21.51 -8.62
CA TRP A 149 -1.64 -20.59 -7.55
C TRP A 149 -0.37 -20.08 -6.87
N THR A 150 -0.24 -18.76 -6.78
CA THR A 150 0.79 -18.11 -5.98
C THR A 150 0.19 -17.72 -4.64
N LEU A 151 0.83 -18.13 -3.55
CA LEU A 151 0.40 -17.71 -2.21
C LEU A 151 1.06 -16.38 -1.87
N ALA A 152 0.26 -15.34 -1.64
CA ALA A 152 0.72 -14.01 -1.23
C ALA A 152 0.43 -13.79 0.25
N GLU A 153 1.41 -13.31 1.02
CA GLU A 153 1.22 -12.90 2.40
C GLU A 153 0.43 -11.60 2.48
N VAL A 154 -0.52 -11.53 3.42
CA VAL A 154 -1.36 -10.34 3.65
C VAL A 154 -0.95 -9.67 4.95
N GLU A 155 -0.67 -8.37 4.88
CA GLU A 155 -0.27 -7.59 6.03
C GLU A 155 -1.49 -7.06 6.80
N ASN A 156 -2.08 -7.93 7.63
CA ASN A 156 -3.33 -7.64 8.36
C ASN A 156 -3.24 -6.46 9.36
N LYS A 157 -2.02 -6.01 9.70
CA LYS A 157 -1.79 -4.82 10.53
C LYS A 157 -2.22 -3.52 9.84
N ILE A 158 -2.21 -3.49 8.51
CA ILE A 158 -2.51 -2.31 7.71
C ILE A 158 -3.84 -2.56 6.98
N ARG A 159 -4.94 -2.62 7.75
CA ARG A 159 -6.31 -2.67 7.20
C ARG A 159 -6.97 -1.30 7.30
N ARG A 160 -7.61 -0.86 6.21
CA ARG A 160 -8.31 0.42 6.15
C ARG A 160 -9.63 0.26 5.42
N TRP A 161 -10.68 0.83 6.01
CA TRP A 161 -12.00 0.89 5.39
C TRP A 161 -12.12 2.21 4.65
N ILE A 162 -12.33 2.13 3.33
CA ILE A 162 -12.42 3.29 2.44
C ILE A 162 -13.71 3.16 1.64
N ASN A 163 -14.54 4.20 1.66
CA ASN A 163 -15.68 4.26 0.77
C ASN A 163 -15.19 4.50 -0.67
N PRO A 164 -15.42 3.59 -1.62
CA PRO A 164 -14.85 3.71 -2.97
C PRO A 164 -15.48 4.85 -3.79
N HIS A 165 -16.67 5.31 -3.46
CA HIS A 165 -17.31 6.43 -4.18
C HIS A 165 -16.76 7.78 -3.73
N THR A 166 -16.50 7.93 -2.42
CA THR A 166 -16.07 9.22 -1.84
C THR A 166 -14.56 9.30 -1.57
N GLY A 167 -13.88 8.14 -1.50
CA GLY A 167 -12.48 8.02 -1.06
C GLY A 167 -12.27 8.36 0.42
N LYS A 168 -13.33 8.50 1.21
CA LYS A 168 -13.22 8.80 2.65
C LYS A 168 -12.93 7.53 3.46
N LEU A 169 -12.11 7.67 4.49
CA LEU A 169 -11.94 6.63 5.50
C LEU A 169 -13.24 6.45 6.28
N CYS A 170 -13.55 5.20 6.56
CA CYS A 170 -14.70 4.78 7.35
C CYS A 170 -14.25 4.00 8.57
N ALA A 171 -15.11 3.95 9.59
CA ALA A 171 -14.96 2.96 10.64
C ALA A 171 -15.15 1.55 10.05
N GLU A 172 -14.60 0.55 10.73
CA GLU A 172 -14.90 -0.84 10.43
C GLU A 172 -16.42 -1.04 10.47
N PRO A 173 -17.04 -1.58 9.40
CA PRO A 173 -18.47 -1.83 9.37
C PRO A 173 -18.81 -2.81 10.49
N SER A 174 -19.78 -2.45 11.31
CA SER A 174 -20.36 -3.36 12.30
C SER A 174 -20.98 -4.54 11.56
N ALA A 175 -20.60 -5.75 11.96
CA ALA A 175 -21.16 -7.02 11.47
C ALA A 175 -22.68 -7.09 11.69
#